data_AF-A0A0J8UQC9-F1
#
_entry.id   AF-A0A0J8UQC9-F1
#
_cell.length_a   1.000
_cell.length_b   1.000
_cell.length_c   1.000
_cell.angle_alpha   90.00
_cell.angle_beta   90.00
_cell.angle_gamma   90.00
#
_symmetry.space_group_name_H-M   'P 1'
#
loop_
_entity.id
_entity.type
_entity.pdbx_description
1 polymer ?
#
loop_
_entity_poly.entity_id
_entity_poly.type
_entity_poly.pdbx_seq_one_letter_code
_entity_poly.pdbx_strand_id
1 'polypeptide(L)'
;MSLLELATTGSQQADLACNKTGRGCRSFKPFALRPPVLITIDGISHWMQDTKYSNAEYEPIHAHDLTFVNHFLSLASSPAISMPNGGLVLYATSTSNNPAIHTFDLGIKQLSARCSGVNPTSSGFPLPGPYEKLDARVSSFFNEAKGLGLVNLGGLSKDETRGLLEYYALSGIMRERITESLVAEKWGLSGGGVIGELERMGKRMRVMPVA
;
A
#
# COMPACT_ATOMS: atom_id res chain seq x y z
N MET A 1 31.73 -11.93 2.40
CA MET A 1 31.09 -10.65 2.09
C MET A 1 29.91 -10.48 3.02
N SER A 2 29.92 -9.44 3.85
CA SER A 2 28.78 -9.09 4.70
C SER A 2 27.64 -8.49 3.86
N LEU A 3 26.40 -8.50 4.38
CA LEU A 3 25.26 -7.89 3.66
C LEU A 3 25.48 -6.38 3.47
N LEU A 4 26.13 -5.73 4.46
CA LEU A 4 26.50 -4.33 4.41
C LEU A 4 27.52 -4.04 3.29
N GLU A 5 28.53 -4.88 3.11
CA GLU A 5 29.48 -4.77 1.98
C GLU A 5 28.78 -4.96 0.63
N LEU A 6 27.81 -5.87 0.56
CA LEU A 6 27.07 -6.07 -0.70
C LEU A 6 26.22 -4.85 -1.04
N ALA A 7 25.53 -4.26 -0.07
CA ALA A 7 24.72 -3.06 -0.26
C ALA A 7 25.58 -1.84 -0.66
N THR A 8 26.69 -1.62 0.04
CA THR A 8 27.61 -0.50 -0.25
C THR A 8 28.30 -0.64 -1.61
N THR A 9 28.65 -1.86 -2.01
CA THR A 9 29.20 -2.08 -3.37
C THR A 9 28.14 -2.09 -4.46
N GLY A 10 26.85 -2.22 -4.10
CA GLY A 10 25.73 -2.08 -5.02
C GLY A 10 25.39 -0.62 -5.30
N SER A 11 25.53 0.27 -4.31
CA SER A 11 25.30 1.71 -4.50
C SER A 11 26.41 2.40 -5.29
N GLN A 12 27.63 1.88 -5.26
CA GLN A 12 28.78 2.47 -5.96
C GLN A 12 28.77 2.27 -7.48
N GLN A 13 28.07 1.26 -8.00
CA GLN A 13 28.05 0.96 -9.44
C GLN A 13 26.63 0.64 -9.93
N ALA A 14 26.06 1.51 -10.75
CA ALA A 14 24.70 1.38 -11.27
C ALA A 14 24.48 0.06 -12.04
N ASP A 15 25.43 -0.34 -12.89
CA ASP A 15 25.31 -1.55 -13.73
C ASP A 15 25.34 -2.86 -12.93
N LEU A 16 25.94 -2.84 -11.72
CA LEU A 16 26.05 -4.01 -10.85
C LEU A 16 24.92 -4.08 -9.81
N ALA A 17 24.18 -3.00 -9.59
CA ALA A 17 23.12 -2.93 -8.59
C ALA A 17 22.05 -4.03 -8.78
N CYS A 18 21.62 -4.27 -10.03
CA CYS A 18 20.63 -5.30 -10.36
C CYS A 18 21.23 -6.71 -10.55
N ASN A 19 22.51 -6.81 -10.95
CA ASN A 19 23.14 -8.12 -11.14
C ASN A 19 23.53 -8.78 -9.81
N LYS A 20 23.83 -7.99 -8.78
CA LYS A 20 24.19 -8.51 -7.45
C LYS A 20 22.98 -8.97 -6.62
N THR A 21 21.79 -8.39 -6.85
CA THR A 21 20.54 -8.90 -6.24
C THR A 21 20.18 -10.30 -6.73
N GLY A 22 20.57 -10.66 -7.97
CA GLY A 22 20.40 -12.02 -8.53
C GLY A 22 21.59 -12.97 -8.36
N ARG A 23 22.84 -12.49 -8.25
CA ARG A 23 24.06 -13.33 -8.15
C ARG A 23 24.53 -13.64 -6.73
N GLY A 24 23.76 -13.27 -5.70
CA GLY A 24 24.14 -13.39 -4.29
C GLY A 24 23.63 -14.63 -3.53
N CYS A 25 23.41 -15.78 -4.18
CA CYS A 25 22.79 -16.94 -3.50
C CYS A 25 23.41 -18.32 -3.80
N ARG A 26 24.73 -18.42 -4.04
CA ARG A 26 25.37 -19.73 -4.36
C ARG A 26 26.31 -20.32 -3.30
N SER A 27 26.39 -19.72 -2.11
CA SER A 27 27.11 -20.32 -0.98
C SER A 27 26.49 -19.86 0.33
N PHE A 28 25.28 -20.33 0.62
CA PHE A 28 24.72 -20.16 1.96
C PHE A 28 25.37 -21.15 2.92
N LYS A 29 26.08 -20.61 3.92
CA LYS A 29 26.36 -21.33 5.17
C LYS A 29 25.04 -21.90 5.72
N PRO A 30 25.07 -23.04 6.44
CA PRO A 30 23.87 -23.65 7.02
C PRO A 30 23.03 -22.60 7.77
N PHE A 31 21.71 -22.76 7.66
CA PHE A 31 20.70 -21.81 8.09
C PHE A 31 20.82 -21.52 9.60
N ALA A 32 21.45 -20.39 9.94
CA ALA A 32 21.34 -19.80 11.26
C ALA A 32 20.02 -19.02 11.32
N LEU A 33 19.30 -19.08 12.45
CA LEU A 33 18.09 -18.29 12.69
C LEU A 33 18.37 -16.81 12.41
N ARG A 34 17.76 -16.29 11.34
CA ARG A 34 17.82 -14.87 10.95
C ARG A 34 16.52 -14.18 11.36
N PRO A 35 16.55 -12.87 11.64
CA PRO A 35 15.34 -12.14 11.97
C PRO A 35 14.33 -12.16 10.81
N PRO A 36 13.03 -12.09 11.11
CA PRO A 36 11.99 -11.94 10.09
C PRO A 36 12.13 -10.61 9.36
N VAL A 37 11.63 -10.54 8.12
CA VAL A 37 11.75 -9.35 7.26
C VAL A 37 10.37 -8.71 7.05
N LEU A 38 10.28 -7.39 7.23
CA LEU A 38 9.12 -6.59 6.87
C LEU A 38 9.40 -5.87 5.54
N ILE A 39 8.56 -6.10 4.55
CA ILE A 39 8.61 -5.43 3.25
C ILE A 39 7.35 -4.57 3.14
N THR A 40 7.52 -3.27 2.90
CA THR A 40 6.41 -2.32 2.77
C THR A 40 6.53 -1.60 1.45
N ILE A 41 5.41 -1.47 0.76
CA ILE A 41 5.30 -0.81 -0.53
C ILE A 41 4.14 0.16 -0.45
N ASP A 42 4.40 1.41 -0.79
CA ASP A 42 3.40 2.46 -0.83
C ASP A 42 3.10 2.88 -2.27
N GLY A 43 1.84 3.22 -2.54
CA GLY A 43 1.39 3.60 -3.88
C GLY A 43 1.45 2.47 -4.91
N ILE A 44 1.05 1.24 -4.53
CA ILE A 44 1.05 0.06 -5.42
C ILE A 44 0.30 0.28 -6.73
N SER A 45 -0.69 1.20 -6.78
CA SER A 45 -1.42 1.53 -7.99
C SER A 45 -0.51 1.92 -9.15
N HIS A 46 0.62 2.59 -8.89
CA HIS A 46 1.58 2.94 -9.95
C HIS A 46 2.27 1.72 -10.59
N TRP A 47 2.28 0.57 -9.91
CA TRP A 47 2.86 -0.67 -10.41
C TRP A 47 1.88 -1.47 -11.28
N MET A 48 0.61 -1.07 -11.33
CA MET A 48 -0.46 -1.78 -12.04
C MET A 48 -0.78 -1.13 -13.39
N GLN A 49 0.17 -0.38 -13.95
CA GLN A 49 0.04 0.34 -15.21
C GLN A 49 1.34 0.31 -16.01
N ASP A 50 1.25 0.78 -17.25
CA ASP A 50 2.42 1.09 -18.06
C ASP A 50 3.24 2.23 -17.47
N THR A 51 4.55 2.07 -17.54
CA THR A 51 5.50 3.10 -17.13
C THR A 51 5.71 4.11 -18.25
N LYS A 52 6.37 5.22 -17.92
CA LYS A 52 6.80 6.21 -18.91
C LYS A 52 8.08 5.80 -19.66
N TYR A 53 8.68 4.66 -19.32
CA TYR A 53 9.84 4.15 -20.04
C TYR A 53 9.38 3.47 -21.33
N SER A 54 10.17 3.62 -22.38
CA SER A 54 9.95 2.96 -23.66
C SER A 54 11.06 1.96 -23.95
N ASN A 55 10.71 0.87 -24.64
CA ASN A 55 11.70 -0.07 -25.18
C ASN A 55 12.39 0.52 -26.43
N ALA A 56 13.28 -0.27 -27.05
CA ALA A 56 13.99 0.13 -28.26
C ALA A 56 13.05 0.39 -29.44
N GLU A 57 11.89 -0.27 -29.45
CA GLU A 57 10.81 -0.13 -30.41
C GLU A 57 9.85 1.05 -30.12
N TYR A 58 10.13 1.85 -29.08
CA TYR A 58 9.31 2.98 -28.64
C TYR A 58 7.91 2.60 -28.10
N GLU A 59 7.73 1.36 -27.66
CA GLU A 59 6.54 0.89 -26.95
C GLU A 59 6.71 1.09 -25.43
N PRO A 60 5.66 1.49 -24.70
CA PRO A 60 5.74 1.67 -23.26
C PRO A 60 5.99 0.34 -22.55
N ILE A 61 6.88 0.37 -21.57
CA ILE A 61 7.23 -0.80 -20.75
C ILE A 61 6.25 -0.89 -19.58
N HIS A 62 5.62 -2.06 -19.40
CA HIS A 62 4.71 -2.30 -18.29
C HIS A 62 5.47 -2.35 -16.95
N ALA A 63 4.90 -1.83 -15.86
CA ALA A 63 5.61 -1.78 -14.58
C ALA A 63 6.00 -3.16 -14.03
N HIS A 64 5.21 -4.21 -14.29
CA HIS A 64 5.56 -5.60 -13.95
C HIS A 64 6.83 -6.12 -14.65
N ASP A 65 7.29 -5.51 -15.74
CA ASP A 65 8.54 -5.92 -16.41
C ASP A 65 9.78 -5.37 -15.69
N LEU A 66 9.61 -4.37 -14.82
CA LEU A 66 10.70 -3.87 -14.00
C LEU A 66 11.09 -4.93 -12.96
N THR A 67 12.37 -5.27 -12.93
CA THR A 67 12.92 -6.36 -12.09
C THR A 67 12.58 -6.21 -10.61
N PHE A 68 12.67 -4.99 -10.08
CA PHE A 68 12.31 -4.69 -8.69
C PHE A 68 10.82 -4.91 -8.43
N VAL A 69 9.96 -4.38 -9.29
CA VAL A 69 8.50 -4.49 -9.16
C VAL A 69 8.10 -5.96 -9.23
N ASN A 70 8.59 -6.70 -10.22
CA ASN A 70 8.32 -8.12 -10.37
C ASN A 70 8.78 -8.91 -9.14
N HIS A 71 9.98 -8.64 -8.63
CA HIS A 71 10.49 -9.32 -7.44
C HIS A 71 9.56 -9.13 -6.23
N PHE A 72 9.10 -7.91 -5.99
CA PHE A 72 8.20 -7.66 -4.86
C PHE A 72 6.80 -8.24 -5.08
N LEU A 73 6.21 -8.11 -6.27
CA LEU A 73 4.91 -8.70 -6.57
C LEU A 73 4.94 -10.24 -6.51
N SER A 74 6.05 -10.86 -6.90
CA SER A 74 6.23 -12.31 -6.83
C SER A 74 6.27 -12.87 -5.39
N LEU A 75 6.47 -12.01 -4.38
CA LEU A 75 6.32 -12.40 -2.97
C LEU A 75 4.84 -12.60 -2.59
N ALA A 76 3.93 -11.96 -3.31
CA ALA A 76 2.48 -12.09 -3.12
C ALA A 76 1.83 -13.18 -4.00
N SER A 77 2.43 -13.53 -5.13
CA SER A 77 1.94 -14.61 -6.01
C SER A 77 2.06 -15.99 -5.36
N SER A 78 1.36 -16.99 -5.91
CA SER A 78 1.44 -18.40 -5.49
C SER A 78 1.90 -19.29 -6.65
N PRO A 79 3.02 -20.04 -6.54
CA PRO A 79 3.85 -20.21 -5.35
C PRO A 79 4.69 -18.95 -5.04
N ALA A 80 4.59 -18.45 -3.81
CA ALA A 80 5.37 -17.30 -3.38
C ALA A 80 6.84 -17.67 -3.35
N ILE A 81 7.72 -16.71 -3.67
CA ILE A 81 9.12 -16.82 -3.28
C ILE A 81 9.13 -16.99 -1.75
N SER A 82 9.48 -18.19 -1.29
CA SER A 82 9.40 -18.55 0.12
C SER A 82 10.31 -17.60 0.92
N MET A 83 9.75 -16.93 1.92
CA MET A 83 10.52 -16.21 2.93
C MET A 83 10.89 -17.20 4.05
N PRO A 84 12.08 -17.82 4.02
CA PRO A 84 12.39 -18.93 4.93
C PRO A 84 12.50 -18.50 6.39
N ASN A 85 12.74 -17.21 6.65
CA ASN A 85 12.79 -16.63 7.99
C ASN A 85 11.42 -16.14 8.49
N GLY A 86 10.37 -16.29 7.68
CA GLY A 86 9.11 -15.59 7.89
C GLY A 86 9.21 -14.07 7.68
N GLY A 87 8.07 -13.40 7.78
CA GLY A 87 7.98 -11.98 7.51
C GLY A 87 6.57 -11.53 7.17
N LEU A 88 6.45 -10.27 6.80
CA LEU A 88 5.20 -9.65 6.38
C LEU A 88 5.48 -8.77 5.17
N VAL A 89 4.59 -8.85 4.17
CA VAL A 89 4.58 -7.95 3.02
C VAL A 89 3.32 -7.10 3.08
N LEU A 90 3.49 -5.79 3.14
CA LEU A 90 2.39 -4.82 3.19
C LEU A 90 2.38 -4.00 1.90
N TYR A 91 1.22 -4.00 1.25
CA TYR A 91 0.95 -3.17 0.08
C TYR A 91 -0.07 -2.11 0.46
N ALA A 92 0.34 -0.84 0.42
CA ALA A 92 -0.53 0.29 0.66
C ALA A 92 -1.00 0.91 -0.66
N THR A 93 -2.30 1.18 -0.73
CA THR A 93 -2.89 2.01 -1.76
C THR A 93 -2.84 3.47 -1.31
N SER A 94 -2.61 4.37 -2.27
CA SER A 94 -2.66 5.81 -2.02
C SER A 94 -3.81 6.41 -2.81
N THR A 95 -4.48 7.40 -2.23
CA THR A 95 -5.44 8.27 -2.94
C THR A 95 -4.77 9.55 -3.45
N SER A 96 -3.60 9.89 -2.91
CA SER A 96 -2.79 11.01 -3.37
C SER A 96 -1.98 10.61 -4.60
N ASN A 97 -2.06 11.41 -5.67
CA ASN A 97 -1.38 11.15 -6.95
C ASN A 97 -1.67 9.75 -7.53
N ASN A 98 -2.89 9.26 -7.39
CA ASN A 98 -3.24 7.90 -7.78
C ASN A 98 -3.70 7.82 -9.25
N PRO A 99 -3.12 6.94 -10.09
CA PRO A 99 -3.68 6.65 -11.40
C PRO A 99 -5.00 5.88 -11.27
N ALA A 100 -5.99 6.26 -12.08
CA ALA A 100 -7.28 5.56 -12.14
C ALA A 100 -7.16 4.34 -13.06
N ILE A 101 -6.99 3.16 -12.47
CA ILE A 101 -6.78 1.91 -13.18
C ILE A 101 -7.94 0.97 -12.86
N HIS A 102 -8.82 0.77 -13.84
CA HIS A 102 -10.05 0.01 -13.65
C HIS A 102 -9.83 -1.45 -13.25
N THR A 103 -8.81 -2.09 -13.82
CA THR A 103 -8.44 -3.49 -13.50
C THR A 103 -8.01 -3.66 -12.06
N PHE A 104 -7.29 -2.68 -11.55
CA PHE A 104 -6.81 -2.66 -10.18
C PHE A 104 -7.96 -2.46 -9.20
N ASP A 105 -8.86 -1.52 -9.48
CA ASP A 105 -10.06 -1.27 -8.66
C ASP A 105 -10.98 -2.49 -8.60
N LEU A 106 -11.16 -3.17 -9.74
CA LEU A 106 -11.90 -4.41 -9.82
C LEU A 106 -11.20 -5.52 -9.02
N GLY A 107 -9.88 -5.63 -9.12
CA GLY A 107 -9.07 -6.58 -8.35
C GLY A 107 -9.21 -6.38 -6.84
N ILE A 108 -9.21 -5.13 -6.36
CA ILE A 108 -9.47 -4.82 -4.93
C ILE A 108 -10.89 -5.24 -4.53
N LYS A 109 -11.91 -4.96 -5.34
CA LYS A 109 -13.28 -5.39 -5.05
C LYS A 109 -13.39 -6.90 -4.98
N GLN A 110 -12.75 -7.61 -5.91
CA GLN A 110 -12.69 -9.08 -5.89
C GLN A 110 -11.97 -9.60 -4.64
N LEU A 111 -10.86 -8.96 -4.24
CA LEU A 111 -10.14 -9.29 -3.02
C LEU A 111 -11.01 -9.07 -1.78
N SER A 112 -11.74 -7.95 -1.69
CA SER A 112 -12.67 -7.69 -0.59
C SER A 112 -13.79 -8.74 -0.52
N ALA A 113 -14.31 -9.17 -1.67
CA ALA A 113 -15.35 -10.20 -1.73
C ALA A 113 -14.82 -11.56 -1.27
N ARG A 114 -13.58 -11.91 -1.66
CA ARG A 114 -12.88 -13.12 -1.19
C ARG A 114 -12.64 -13.08 0.31
N CYS A 115 -12.17 -11.96 0.87
CA CYS A 115 -11.97 -11.80 2.31
C CYS A 115 -13.29 -11.92 3.08
N SER A 116 -14.41 -11.47 2.50
CA SER A 116 -15.76 -11.63 3.06
C SER A 116 -16.36 -13.04 2.85
N GLY A 117 -15.64 -13.98 2.24
CA GLY A 117 -16.10 -15.35 2.01
C GLY A 117 -17.10 -15.52 0.87
N VAL A 118 -17.23 -14.53 -0.02
CA VAL A 118 -18.12 -14.60 -1.18
C VAL A 118 -17.49 -15.48 -2.28
N ASN A 119 -18.21 -16.52 -2.69
CA ASN A 119 -17.74 -17.43 -3.72
C ASN A 119 -17.64 -16.75 -5.10
N PRO A 120 -16.60 -17.02 -5.90
CA PRO A 120 -16.42 -16.43 -7.24
C PRO A 120 -17.57 -16.71 -8.23
N THR A 121 -18.31 -17.80 -8.03
CA THR A 121 -19.45 -18.21 -8.88
C THR A 121 -20.76 -17.53 -8.48
N SER A 122 -20.79 -16.83 -7.33
CA SER A 122 -22.01 -16.18 -6.86
C SER A 122 -22.28 -14.87 -7.62
N SER A 123 -23.56 -14.51 -7.78
CA SER A 123 -23.97 -13.27 -8.44
C SER A 123 -23.50 -11.99 -7.72
N GLY A 124 -23.08 -12.10 -6.45
CA GLY A 124 -22.52 -11.01 -5.67
C GLY A 124 -21.01 -10.81 -5.87
N PHE A 125 -20.34 -11.65 -6.65
CA PHE A 125 -18.92 -11.48 -6.94
C PHE A 125 -18.72 -10.44 -8.06
N PRO A 126 -17.85 -9.43 -7.88
CA PRO A 126 -17.63 -8.40 -8.89
C PRO A 126 -16.92 -9.01 -10.11
N LEU A 127 -17.66 -9.11 -11.20
CA LEU A 127 -17.18 -9.54 -12.51
C LEU A 127 -16.88 -8.32 -13.39
N PRO A 128 -15.91 -8.42 -14.30
CA PRO A 128 -15.66 -7.36 -15.26
C PRO A 128 -16.84 -7.19 -16.22
N GLY A 129 -17.06 -5.95 -16.67
CA GLY A 129 -18.04 -5.66 -17.71
C GLY A 129 -17.64 -6.33 -19.04
N PRO A 130 -18.62 -6.70 -19.89
CA PRO A 130 -18.38 -7.49 -21.10
C PRO A 130 -17.48 -6.80 -22.15
N TYR A 131 -17.38 -5.46 -22.11
CA TYR A 131 -16.62 -4.65 -23.06
C TYR A 131 -15.51 -3.84 -22.40
N GLU A 132 -15.21 -4.10 -21.13
CA GLU A 132 -14.16 -3.39 -20.42
C GLU A 132 -12.78 -3.95 -20.82
N LYS A 133 -11.87 -3.06 -21.22
CA LYS A 133 -10.49 -3.45 -21.51
C LYS A 133 -9.77 -3.68 -20.20
N LEU A 134 -9.39 -4.93 -19.95
CA LEU A 134 -8.62 -5.30 -18.78
C LEU A 134 -7.17 -5.57 -19.15
N ASP A 135 -6.27 -5.11 -18.28
CA ASP A 135 -4.89 -5.52 -18.26
C ASP A 135 -4.77 -6.96 -17.74
N ALA A 136 -4.34 -7.84 -18.63
CA ALA A 136 -4.15 -9.26 -18.34
C ALA A 136 -3.09 -9.52 -17.25
N ARG A 137 -2.08 -8.65 -17.13
CA ARG A 137 -0.97 -8.79 -16.15
C ARG A 137 -1.44 -8.45 -14.75
N VAL A 138 -2.26 -7.42 -14.61
CA VAL A 138 -2.88 -7.06 -13.33
C VAL A 138 -3.91 -8.11 -12.92
N SER A 139 -4.74 -8.57 -13.85
CA SER A 139 -5.72 -9.64 -13.56
C SER A 139 -5.05 -10.96 -13.17
N SER A 140 -3.95 -11.35 -13.84
CA SER A 140 -3.19 -12.56 -13.47
C SER A 140 -2.56 -12.44 -12.08
N PHE A 141 -1.98 -11.28 -11.73
CA PHE A 141 -1.47 -11.03 -10.39
C PHE A 141 -2.53 -11.29 -9.30
N PHE A 142 -3.74 -10.73 -9.42
CA PHE A 142 -4.83 -10.97 -8.45
C PHE A 142 -5.32 -12.43 -8.42
N ASN A 143 -5.15 -13.19 -9.49
CA ASN A 143 -5.51 -14.61 -9.55
C ASN A 143 -4.46 -15.51 -8.87
N GLU A 144 -3.19 -15.14 -8.98
CA GLU A 144 -2.07 -15.83 -8.32
C GLU A 144 -2.01 -15.50 -6.81
N ALA A 145 -2.37 -14.28 -6.46
CA ALA A 145 -2.45 -13.68 -5.13
C ALA A 145 -3.55 -14.27 -4.22
N LYS A 146 -3.65 -15.60 -4.09
CA LYS A 146 -4.72 -16.24 -3.31
C LYS A 146 -4.61 -16.06 -1.80
N GLY A 147 -3.40 -15.80 -1.29
CA GLY A 147 -3.13 -15.62 0.14
C GLY A 147 -3.14 -14.16 0.62
N LEU A 148 -3.47 -13.21 -0.26
CA LEU A 148 -3.49 -11.79 0.07
C LEU A 148 -4.72 -11.46 0.95
N GLY A 149 -4.47 -10.74 2.04
CA GLY A 149 -5.52 -10.15 2.87
C GLY A 149 -5.73 -8.67 2.51
N LEU A 150 -6.94 -8.17 2.76
CA LEU A 150 -7.28 -6.76 2.61
C LEU A 150 -7.64 -6.16 3.96
N VAL A 151 -7.04 -5.01 4.28
CA VAL A 151 -7.39 -4.20 5.44
C VAL A 151 -7.96 -2.88 4.92
N ASN A 152 -9.27 -2.70 5.07
CA ASN A 152 -9.92 -1.45 4.72
C ASN A 152 -9.76 -0.46 5.88
N LEU A 153 -9.12 0.68 5.59
CA LEU A 153 -9.00 1.78 6.55
C LEU A 153 -10.23 2.68 6.45
N GLY A 154 -10.86 2.94 7.60
CA GLY A 154 -12.00 3.84 7.74
C GLY A 154 -11.67 5.08 8.57
N GLY A 155 -12.70 5.90 8.81
CA GLY A 155 -12.61 7.00 9.77
C GLY A 155 -12.50 6.48 11.22
N LEU A 156 -11.94 7.31 12.09
CA LEU A 156 -11.81 7.03 13.52
C LEU A 156 -13.19 6.92 14.19
N SER A 157 -13.27 6.10 15.23
CA SER A 157 -14.39 6.13 16.17
C SER A 157 -14.46 7.46 16.93
N LYS A 158 -15.59 7.75 17.56
CA LYS A 158 -15.76 8.97 18.37
C LYS A 158 -14.79 9.02 19.55
N ASP A 159 -14.51 7.87 20.17
CA ASP A 159 -13.60 7.79 21.32
C ASP A 159 -12.14 7.98 20.89
N GLU A 160 -11.72 7.38 19.77
CA GLU A 160 -10.39 7.64 19.18
C GLU A 160 -10.25 9.10 18.74
N THR A 161 -11.32 9.69 18.21
CA THR A 161 -11.33 11.12 17.84
C THR A 161 -11.18 12.01 19.06
N ARG A 162 -11.84 11.68 20.19
CA ARG A 162 -11.63 12.39 21.46
C ARG A 162 -10.17 12.34 21.87
N GLY A 163 -9.55 11.15 21.88
CA GLY A 163 -8.15 10.98 22.24
C GLY A 163 -7.18 11.74 21.31
N LEU A 164 -7.46 11.75 20.00
CA LEU A 164 -6.66 12.53 19.04
C LEU A 164 -6.79 14.04 19.28
N LEU A 165 -8.00 14.53 19.53
CA LEU A 165 -8.24 15.94 19.83
C LEU A 165 -7.58 16.35 21.16
N GLU A 166 -7.62 15.48 22.18
CA GLU A 166 -6.93 15.67 23.46
C GLU A 166 -5.42 15.80 23.27
N TYR A 167 -4.84 14.93 22.44
CA TYR A 167 -3.44 15.07 22.04
C TYR A 167 -3.17 16.41 21.32
N TYR A 168 -4.05 16.88 20.43
CA TYR A 168 -3.90 18.18 19.77
C TYR A 168 -4.01 19.37 20.73
N ALA A 169 -4.83 19.28 21.77
CA ALA A 169 -4.89 20.31 22.80
C ALA A 169 -3.64 20.32 23.69
N LEU A 170 -3.16 19.15 24.11
CA LEU A 170 -1.95 19.02 24.93
C LEU A 170 -0.68 19.42 24.18
N SER A 171 -0.61 19.15 22.89
CA SER A 171 0.50 19.58 22.01
C SER A 171 0.42 21.06 21.61
N GLY A 172 -0.67 21.76 21.94
CA GLY A 172 -0.87 23.17 21.62
C GLY A 172 -1.21 23.45 20.15
N ILE A 173 -1.49 22.42 19.35
CA ILE A 173 -1.98 22.55 17.97
C ILE A 173 -3.39 23.16 17.98
N MET A 174 -4.22 22.73 18.92
CA MET A 174 -5.58 23.22 19.11
C MET A 174 -5.69 23.94 20.47
N ARG A 175 -6.26 25.15 20.48
CA ARG A 175 -6.46 25.94 21.72
C ARG A 175 -7.91 25.93 22.22
N GLU A 176 -8.80 25.20 21.55
CA GLU A 176 -10.19 25.03 21.96
C GLU A 176 -10.28 24.01 23.13
N ARG A 177 -11.17 24.26 24.10
CA ARG A 177 -11.47 23.29 25.16
C ARG A 177 -12.24 22.12 24.57
N ILE A 178 -11.78 20.90 24.82
CA ILE A 178 -12.43 19.69 24.30
C ILE A 178 -13.63 19.37 25.17
N THR A 179 -14.79 19.35 24.53
CA THR A 179 -16.06 18.92 25.10
C THR A 179 -16.68 17.85 24.20
N GLU A 180 -17.58 17.04 24.74
CA GLU A 180 -18.32 16.02 23.98
C GLU A 180 -19.02 16.59 22.75
N SER A 181 -19.61 17.78 22.88
CA SER A 181 -20.25 18.50 21.78
C SER A 181 -19.27 18.84 20.66
N LEU A 182 -18.06 19.30 21.01
CA LEU A 182 -17.02 19.65 20.06
C LEU A 182 -16.47 18.40 19.36
N VAL A 183 -16.26 17.30 20.10
CA VAL A 183 -15.84 16.02 19.51
C VAL A 183 -16.88 15.55 18.50
N ALA A 184 -18.17 15.59 18.86
CA ALA A 184 -19.25 15.20 17.95
C ALA A 184 -19.33 16.10 16.72
N GLU A 185 -19.15 17.42 16.88
CA GLU A 185 -19.12 18.40 15.79
C GLU A 185 -17.95 18.11 14.83
N LYS A 186 -16.71 18.01 15.34
CA LYS A 186 -15.53 17.77 14.52
C LYS A 186 -15.59 16.41 13.83
N TRP A 187 -16.06 15.37 14.53
CA TRP A 187 -16.23 14.03 13.97
C TRP A 187 -17.24 14.01 12.81
N GLY A 188 -18.39 14.67 13.00
CA GLY A 188 -19.41 14.80 11.96
C GLY A 188 -18.94 15.60 10.76
N LEU A 189 -18.28 16.74 10.99
CA LEU A 189 -17.74 17.60 9.92
C LEU A 189 -16.59 16.93 9.15
N SER A 190 -15.86 16.02 9.78
CA SER A 190 -14.77 15.26 9.14
C SER A 190 -15.24 14.01 8.40
N GLY A 191 -16.54 13.90 8.09
CA GLY A 191 -17.08 12.79 7.32
C GLY A 191 -17.03 11.45 8.06
N GLY A 192 -17.18 11.46 9.39
CA GLY A 192 -17.13 10.24 10.21
C GLY A 192 -15.71 9.92 10.72
N GLY A 193 -14.91 10.95 11.01
CA GLY A 193 -13.60 10.78 11.66
C GLY A 193 -12.42 10.57 10.70
N VAL A 194 -12.49 11.06 9.47
CA VAL A 194 -11.34 11.02 8.55
C VAL A 194 -10.21 11.91 9.11
N ILE A 195 -9.06 11.30 9.43
CA ILE A 195 -7.94 11.96 10.14
C ILE A 195 -7.43 13.19 9.38
N GLY A 196 -7.29 13.09 8.06
CA GLY A 196 -6.81 14.21 7.23
C GLY A 196 -7.73 15.43 7.29
N GLU A 197 -9.05 15.21 7.32
CA GLU A 197 -10.02 16.31 7.48
C GLU A 197 -10.07 16.84 8.91
N LEU A 198 -9.98 15.95 9.92
CA LEU A 198 -9.84 16.34 11.33
C LEU A 198 -8.63 17.25 11.55
N GLU A 199 -7.47 16.90 10.97
CA GLU A 199 -6.25 17.69 11.06
C GLU A 199 -6.39 19.03 10.34
N ARG A 200 -7.01 19.04 9.16
CA ARG A 200 -7.30 20.27 8.41
C ARG A 200 -8.15 21.24 9.22
N MET A 201 -9.11 20.72 10.00
CA MET A 201 -9.95 21.52 10.88
C MET A 201 -9.22 21.94 12.16
N GLY A 202 -8.39 21.07 12.74
CA GLY A 202 -7.62 21.35 13.96
C GLY A 202 -6.56 22.44 13.76
N LYS A 203 -5.93 22.48 12.58
CA LYS A 203 -4.90 23.49 12.24
C LYS A 203 -5.47 24.87 11.94
N ARG A 204 -6.74 24.99 11.54
CA ARG A 204 -7.36 26.28 11.24
C ARG A 204 -7.58 27.04 12.54
N MET A 205 -6.60 27.84 12.93
CA MET A 205 -6.71 28.81 14.01
C MET A 205 -7.92 29.71 13.74
N ARG A 206 -9.02 29.49 14.46
CA ARG A 206 -9.97 30.56 14.72
C ARG A 206 -9.30 31.46 15.74
N VAL A 207 -8.66 32.53 15.26
CA VAL A 207 -8.35 33.67 16.11
C VAL A 207 -9.71 34.17 16.60
N MET A 208 -10.01 33.97 17.89
CA MET A 208 -11.14 34.69 18.47
C MET A 208 -10.84 36.17 18.32
N PRO A 209 -11.75 36.99 17.77
CA PRO A 209 -11.58 38.42 17.81
C PRO A 209 -11.49 38.79 19.29
N VAL A 210 -10.34 39.33 19.68
CA VAL A 210 -10.18 39.93 21.00
C VAL A 210 -11.15 41.11 21.04
N ALA A 211 -12.13 41.03 21.94
CA ALA A 211 -13.03 42.14 22.25
C ALA A 211 -12.29 43.23 23.00
#